data_AF-A0A2N1UH76-F1
#
_entry.id   AF-A0A2N1UH76-F1
#
_cell.length_a   1.000
_cell.length_b   1.000
_cell.length_c   1.000
_cell.angle_alpha   90.00
_cell.angle_beta   90.00
_cell.angle_gamma   90.00
#
_symmetry.space_group_name_H-M   'P 1'
#
loop_
_entity.id
_entity.type
_entity.pdbx_description
1 polymer ?
#
loop_
_entity_poly.entity_id
_entity_poly.type
_entity_poly.pdbx_seq_one_letter_code
_entity_poly.pdbx_strand_id
1 'polypeptide(L)'
;MKISNTNSRRAVTLVEIMISFVIFGIVLVIGYTMLNRTFVSLERQRQSLDTLHEARSFLMYAERDLREMTEIVQLDTIFKSSLFDEENALLYKISMIVPKRDGSGFEKVTYTYDGPEKHRDGSQEKIITRQVEGGAKRELITKQMNYLKVWGTDGTIFRNRYPEESMEDYRNYLRPHYYHPSNPAAKGLRDLKNIKGVEIQLSMHEMYDTERKPIKQRNFVTRIYSRVLNAKFE
;
A
#
# COMPACT_ATOMS: atom_id res chain seq x y z
N MET A 1 -82.15 -5.83 -17.91
CA MET A 1 -80.92 -5.06 -18.17
C MET A 1 -80.98 -3.72 -17.44
N LYS A 2 -80.20 -3.55 -16.36
CA LYS A 2 -79.39 -2.36 -16.04
C LYS A 2 -78.81 -2.49 -14.62
N ILE A 3 -77.55 -2.94 -14.65
CA ILE A 3 -76.43 -2.78 -13.72
C ILE A 3 -76.75 -2.01 -12.42
N SER A 4 -76.74 -2.71 -11.29
CA SER A 4 -76.59 -2.08 -9.99
C SER A 4 -75.18 -1.49 -9.88
N ASN A 5 -75.07 -0.17 -9.75
CA ASN A 5 -73.84 0.48 -9.32
C ASN A 5 -73.59 0.14 -7.84
N THR A 6 -72.81 -0.89 -7.59
CA THR A 6 -72.15 -1.10 -6.30
C THR A 6 -71.05 -0.04 -6.15
N ASN A 7 -71.43 1.16 -5.71
CA ASN A 7 -70.49 2.14 -5.17
C ASN A 7 -70.01 1.64 -3.80
N SER A 8 -68.98 0.80 -3.81
CA SER A 8 -68.18 0.43 -2.64
C SER A 8 -67.40 1.66 -2.15
N ARG A 9 -68.05 2.59 -1.45
CA ARG A 9 -67.34 3.59 -0.61
C ARG A 9 -67.05 2.93 0.74
N ARG A 10 -65.88 2.32 0.88
CA ARG A 10 -65.34 1.93 2.19
C ARG A 10 -64.97 3.20 2.95
N ALA A 11 -65.65 3.46 4.06
CA ALA A 11 -65.26 4.49 5.01
C ALA A 11 -64.03 3.99 5.78
N VAL A 12 -62.87 4.60 5.51
CA VAL A 12 -61.65 4.34 6.29
C VAL A 12 -61.80 5.04 7.64
N THR A 13 -61.61 4.30 8.73
CA THR A 13 -61.71 4.85 10.08
C THR A 13 -60.43 5.60 10.44
N LEU A 14 -60.52 6.64 11.27
CA LEU A 14 -59.37 7.45 11.71
C LEU A 14 -58.25 6.58 12.32
N VAL A 15 -58.64 5.50 13.01
CA VAL A 15 -57.72 4.51 13.59
C VAL A 15 -56.91 3.78 12.52
N GLU A 16 -57.53 3.37 11.41
CA GLU A 16 -56.82 2.72 10.29
C GLU A 16 -55.80 3.66 9.64
N ILE A 17 -56.10 4.96 9.54
CA ILE A 17 -55.16 5.98 9.03
C ILE A 17 -53.98 6.15 9.99
N MET A 18 -54.25 6.22 11.30
CA MET A 18 -53.18 6.32 12.31
C MET A 18 -52.28 5.08 12.32
N ILE A 19 -52.85 3.87 12.26
CA ILE A 19 -52.09 2.62 12.14
C ILE A 19 -51.26 2.62 10.84
N SER A 20 -51.84 3.05 9.73
CA SER A 20 -51.12 3.15 8.45
C SER A 20 -49.93 4.10 8.53
N PHE A 21 -50.07 5.25 9.19
CA PHE A 21 -48.95 6.19 9.39
C PHE A 21 -47.85 5.61 10.29
N VAL A 22 -48.20 4.89 11.35
CA VAL A 22 -47.22 4.22 12.22
C VAL A 22 -46.46 3.14 11.46
N ILE A 23 -47.16 2.28 10.72
CA ILE A 23 -46.54 1.25 9.88
C ILE A 23 -45.64 1.90 8.82
N PHE A 24 -46.13 2.95 8.16
CA PHE A 24 -45.36 3.68 7.16
C PHE A 24 -44.10 4.30 7.76
N GLY A 25 -44.18 4.90 8.95
CA GLY A 25 -43.04 5.43 9.68
C GLY A 25 -42.00 4.35 10.01
N ILE A 26 -42.44 3.18 10.48
CA ILE A 26 -41.54 2.04 10.76
C ILE A 26 -40.87 1.56 9.48
N VAL A 27 -41.62 1.38 8.40
CA VAL A 27 -41.08 0.94 7.10
C VAL A 27 -40.08 1.97 6.55
N LEU A 28 -40.35 3.27 6.69
CA LEU A 28 -39.41 4.32 6.28
C LEU A 28 -38.11 4.28 7.09
N VAL A 29 -38.18 4.10 8.41
CA VAL A 29 -36.99 4.01 9.27
C VAL A 29 -36.17 2.76 8.94
N ILE A 30 -36.82 1.61 8.76
CA ILE A 30 -36.15 0.36 8.35
C ILE A 30 -35.54 0.51 6.95
N GLY A 31 -36.28 1.09 6.00
CA GLY A 31 -35.79 1.36 4.65
C GLY A 31 -34.57 2.28 4.65
N TYR A 32 -34.64 3.38 5.40
CA TYR A 32 -33.52 4.31 5.54
C TYR A 32 -32.28 3.66 6.16
N THR A 33 -32.46 2.89 7.23
CA THR A 33 -31.33 2.21 7.90
C THR A 33 -30.69 1.13 7.00
N MET A 34 -31.49 0.38 6.24
CA MET A 34 -30.98 -0.59 5.26
C MET A 34 -30.22 0.09 4.13
N LEU A 35 -30.76 1.17 3.56
CA LEU A 35 -30.10 1.94 2.50
C LEU A 35 -28.78 2.54 3.01
N ASN A 36 -28.79 3.18 4.18
CA ASN A 36 -27.59 3.77 4.76
C ASN A 36 -26.49 2.71 5.01
N ARG A 37 -26.86 1.54 5.56
CA ARG A 37 -25.93 0.42 5.74
C ARG A 37 -25.35 -0.07 4.41
N THR A 38 -26.17 -0.11 3.35
CA THR A 38 -25.75 -0.53 2.00
C THR A 38 -24.78 0.49 1.39
N PHE A 39 -25.09 1.78 1.47
CA PHE A 39 -24.19 2.84 0.97
C PHE A 39 -22.84 2.83 1.68
N VAL A 40 -22.82 2.74 3.01
CA VAL A 40 -21.57 2.64 3.78
C VAL A 40 -20.76 1.40 3.39
N SER A 41 -21.43 0.27 3.12
CA SER A 41 -20.76 -0.96 2.66
C SER A 41 -20.15 -0.79 1.27
N LEU A 42 -20.88 -0.18 0.33
CA LEU A 42 -20.39 0.08 -1.03
C LEU A 42 -19.22 1.08 -1.03
N GLU A 43 -19.30 2.12 -0.19
CA GLU A 43 -18.23 3.09 -0.04
C GLU A 43 -16.95 2.45 0.52
N ARG A 44 -17.06 1.58 1.52
CA ARG A 44 -15.92 0.79 2.05
C ARG A 44 -15.32 -0.13 0.99
N GLN A 45 -16.14 -0.79 0.18
CA GLN A 45 -15.67 -1.65 -0.91
C GLN A 45 -14.94 -0.84 -1.99
N ARG A 46 -15.51 0.31 -2.39
CA ARG A 46 -14.89 1.22 -3.35
C ARG A 46 -13.54 1.72 -2.83
N GLN A 47 -13.50 2.17 -1.58
CA GLN A 47 -12.28 2.64 -0.93
C GLN A 47 -11.18 1.56 -0.97
N SER A 48 -11.51 0.34 -0.54
CA SER A 48 -10.58 -0.79 -0.58
C SER A 48 -10.09 -1.13 -1.98
N LEU A 49 -10.95 -1.03 -2.99
CA LEU A 49 -10.60 -1.30 -4.38
C LEU A 49 -9.66 -0.23 -4.95
N ASP A 50 -9.92 1.05 -4.66
CA ASP A 50 -9.04 2.16 -5.04
C ASP A 50 -7.64 1.99 -4.43
N THR A 51 -7.54 1.64 -3.14
CA THR A 51 -6.27 1.34 -2.45
C THR A 51 -5.49 0.21 -3.14
N LEU A 52 -6.20 -0.85 -3.56
CA LEU A 52 -5.58 -1.98 -4.25
C LEU A 52 -5.09 -1.63 -5.64
N HIS A 53 -5.83 -0.83 -6.39
CA HIS A 53 -5.41 -0.36 -7.70
C HIS A 53 -4.17 0.53 -7.61
N GLU A 54 -4.12 1.42 -6.61
CA GLU A 54 -2.97 2.28 -6.36
C GLU A 54 -1.73 1.48 -5.95
N ALA A 55 -1.87 0.55 -4.98
CA ALA A 55 -0.80 -0.36 -4.59
C ALA A 55 -0.28 -1.17 -5.78
N ARG A 56 -1.18 -1.72 -6.60
CA ARG A 56 -0.81 -2.49 -7.80
C ARG A 56 -0.06 -1.63 -8.81
N SER A 57 -0.54 -0.42 -9.09
CA SER A 57 0.11 0.52 -10.00
C SER A 57 1.54 0.82 -9.54
N PHE A 58 1.71 1.19 -8.27
CA PHE A 58 3.03 1.42 -7.67
C PHE A 58 3.94 0.20 -7.81
N LEU A 59 3.47 -0.98 -7.41
CA LEU A 59 4.26 -2.22 -7.46
C LEU A 59 4.67 -2.58 -8.89
N MET A 60 3.82 -2.36 -9.90
CA MET A 60 4.18 -2.59 -11.30
C MET A 60 5.30 -1.65 -11.78
N TYR A 61 5.24 -0.36 -11.45
CA TYR A 61 6.32 0.58 -11.78
C TYR A 61 7.62 0.25 -11.05
N ALA A 62 7.53 0.01 -9.75
CA ALA A 62 8.68 -0.32 -8.91
C ALA A 62 9.33 -1.64 -9.35
N GLU A 63 8.55 -2.69 -9.58
CA GLU A 63 9.06 -3.97 -10.06
C GLU A 63 9.78 -3.82 -11.39
N ARG A 64 9.16 -3.16 -12.36
CA ARG A 64 9.77 -2.97 -13.69
C ARG A 64 11.12 -2.27 -13.58
N ASP A 65 11.16 -1.13 -12.88
CA ASP A 65 12.38 -0.33 -12.79
C ASP A 65 13.47 -1.05 -11.96
N LEU A 66 13.10 -1.69 -10.84
CA LEU A 66 14.05 -2.44 -10.00
C LEU A 66 14.55 -3.72 -10.67
N ARG A 67 13.74 -4.37 -11.50
CA ARG A 67 14.14 -5.57 -12.25
C ARG A 67 15.15 -5.22 -13.35
N GLU A 68 15.02 -4.03 -13.94
CA GLU A 68 15.89 -3.54 -15.02
C GLU A 68 17.04 -2.66 -14.51
N MET A 69 17.08 -2.32 -13.21
CA MET A 69 18.10 -1.42 -12.67
C MET A 69 19.50 -1.97 -12.86
N THR A 70 20.43 -1.09 -13.21
CA THR A 70 21.84 -1.40 -13.36
C THR A 70 22.69 -0.88 -12.21
N GLU A 71 22.17 0.10 -11.45
CA GLU A 71 22.84 0.67 -10.29
C GLU A 71 21.84 1.35 -9.35
N ILE A 72 22.06 1.27 -8.05
CA ILE A 72 21.43 2.14 -7.06
C ILE A 72 22.39 3.29 -6.74
N VAL A 73 21.97 4.50 -7.08
CA VAL A 73 22.75 5.73 -6.92
C VAL A 73 22.56 6.33 -5.53
N GLN A 74 21.34 6.25 -5.00
CA GLN A 74 20.96 6.84 -3.72
C GLN A 74 19.92 5.96 -3.06
N LEU A 75 20.06 5.70 -1.76
CA LEU A 75 19.08 4.99 -0.95
C LEU A 75 19.03 5.65 0.44
N ASP A 76 18.15 6.63 0.57
CA ASP A 76 17.92 7.38 1.79
C ASP A 76 16.75 6.76 2.54
N THR A 77 17.08 6.03 3.60
CA THR A 77 16.11 5.40 4.48
C THR A 77 16.47 5.62 5.95
N ILE A 78 15.50 5.51 6.85
CA ILE A 78 15.78 5.55 8.29
C ILE A 78 16.54 4.29 8.70
N PHE A 79 17.76 4.44 9.19
CA PHE A 79 18.60 3.34 9.67
C PHE A 79 18.64 3.31 11.21
N LYS A 80 18.04 2.29 11.82
CA LYS A 80 18.05 2.05 13.28
C LYS A 80 19.07 0.99 13.65
N SER A 81 19.39 0.88 14.95
CA SER A 81 20.34 -0.10 15.47
C SER A 81 19.96 -1.57 15.19
N SER A 82 18.66 -1.84 15.05
CA SER A 82 18.13 -3.15 14.65
C SER A 82 17.54 -3.08 13.25
N LEU A 83 17.97 -4.01 12.38
CA LEU A 83 17.45 -4.14 11.00
C LEU A 83 15.92 -4.38 10.99
N PHE A 84 15.42 -5.03 12.04
CA PHE A 84 14.03 -5.49 12.17
C PHE A 84 13.20 -4.57 13.06
N ASP A 85 13.72 -3.38 13.37
CA ASP A 85 12.94 -2.35 14.04
C ASP A 85 11.77 -1.89 13.15
N GLU A 86 10.65 -1.54 13.77
CA GLU A 86 9.45 -1.13 13.07
C GLU A 86 9.63 0.20 12.31
N GLU A 87 10.54 1.07 12.73
CA GLU A 87 10.85 2.30 12.01
C GLU A 87 12.03 2.16 11.04
N ASN A 88 12.69 1.00 11.02
CA ASN A 88 13.84 0.81 10.15
C ASN A 88 13.43 0.73 8.67
N ALA A 89 14.32 1.21 7.82
CA ALA A 89 14.24 1.26 6.36
C ALA A 89 13.07 2.06 5.79
N LEU A 90 12.46 2.96 6.57
CA LEU A 90 11.45 3.89 6.06
C LEU A 90 12.06 4.74 4.94
N LEU A 91 11.45 4.70 3.76
CA LEU A 91 11.95 5.36 2.55
C LEU A 91 11.73 6.87 2.63
N TYR A 92 12.78 7.64 2.35
CA TYR A 92 12.67 9.03 1.92
C TYR A 92 12.90 9.16 0.42
N LYS A 93 13.96 8.53 -0.08
CA LYS A 93 14.36 8.65 -1.47
C LYS A 93 15.17 7.45 -1.93
N ILE A 94 14.88 6.96 -3.12
CA ILE A 94 15.74 6.01 -3.81
C ILE A 94 15.93 6.47 -5.26
N SER A 95 17.19 6.56 -5.69
CA SER A 95 17.53 6.83 -7.08
C SER A 95 18.29 5.65 -7.66
N MET A 96 17.91 5.25 -8.87
CA MET A 96 18.48 4.12 -9.58
C MET A 96 18.71 4.46 -11.05
N ILE A 97 19.69 3.82 -11.67
CA ILE A 97 19.92 3.88 -13.11
C ILE A 97 19.20 2.71 -13.76
N VAL A 98 18.41 3.00 -14.80
CA VAL A 98 17.67 2.00 -15.59
C VAL A 98 17.90 2.25 -17.09
N PRO A 99 17.76 1.23 -17.95
CA PRO A 99 17.76 1.42 -19.40
C PRO A 99 16.59 2.30 -19.86
N LYS A 100 16.85 3.20 -20.81
CA LYS A 100 15.81 3.99 -21.47
C LYS A 100 14.94 3.10 -22.36
N ARG A 101 13.67 3.48 -22.51
CA ARG A 101 12.68 2.73 -23.31
C ARG A 101 12.94 2.76 -24.82
N ASP A 102 13.60 3.80 -25.30
CA ASP A 102 14.01 3.94 -26.70
C ASP A 102 15.31 3.18 -27.04
N GLY A 103 15.94 2.54 -26.04
CA GLY A 103 17.21 1.84 -26.20
C GLY A 103 18.43 2.77 -26.35
N SER A 104 18.27 4.09 -26.20
CA SER A 104 19.34 5.08 -26.45
C SER A 104 20.41 5.15 -25.35
N GLY A 105 20.24 4.41 -24.25
CA GLY A 105 21.19 4.38 -23.14
C GLY A 105 20.49 4.18 -21.80
N PHE A 106 20.95 4.91 -20.79
CA PHE A 106 20.43 4.82 -19.42
C PHE A 106 19.83 6.15 -18.96
N GLU A 107 18.92 6.06 -18.00
CA GLU A 107 18.30 7.21 -17.34
C GLU A 107 18.24 6.98 -15.83
N LYS A 108 18.29 8.08 -15.08
CA LYS A 108 18.08 8.05 -13.64
C LYS A 108 16.59 8.13 -13.33
N VAL A 109 16.10 7.16 -12.58
CA VAL A 109 14.75 7.16 -12.00
C VAL A 109 14.86 7.39 -10.51
N THR A 110 14.06 8.30 -9.98
CA THR A 110 14.00 8.62 -8.56
C THR A 110 12.60 8.40 -8.03
N TYR A 111 12.49 7.64 -6.95
CA TYR A 111 11.30 7.56 -6.13
C TYR A 111 11.50 8.39 -4.88
N THR A 112 10.50 9.21 -4.55
CA THR A 112 10.53 10.10 -3.38
C THR A 112 9.28 9.91 -2.56
N TYR A 113 9.45 9.84 -1.24
CA TYR A 113 8.39 9.96 -0.28
C TYR A 113 8.25 11.43 0.11
N ASP A 114 7.07 11.98 -0.16
CA ASP A 114 6.65 13.31 0.27
C ASP A 114 5.64 13.11 1.42
N GLY A 115 6.03 13.46 2.66
CA GLY A 115 5.19 13.28 3.84
C GLY A 115 5.93 13.64 5.14
N PRO A 116 5.29 13.43 6.31
CA PRO A 116 5.91 13.75 7.59
C PRO A 116 7.21 12.97 7.81
N GLU A 117 8.20 13.64 8.41
CA GLU A 117 9.54 13.07 8.68
C GLU A 117 9.48 11.81 9.56
N LYS A 118 8.45 11.66 10.40
CA LYS A 118 8.25 10.49 11.26
C LYS A 118 7.01 9.73 10.83
N HIS A 119 7.00 8.44 11.10
CA HIS A 119 5.89 7.51 10.84
C HIS A 119 4.58 7.83 11.60
N ARG A 120 4.44 9.02 12.21
CA ARG A 120 3.21 9.40 12.89
C ARG A 120 2.16 9.82 11.88
N ASP A 121 0.92 9.39 12.10
CA ASP A 121 -0.24 9.86 11.36
C ASP A 121 -0.43 11.35 11.64
N GLY A 122 0.06 12.17 10.71
CA GLY A 122 -0.13 13.60 10.66
C GLY A 122 -1.22 13.98 9.65
N SER A 123 -1.58 15.26 9.63
CA SER A 123 -2.53 15.80 8.65
C SER A 123 -1.98 15.91 7.23
N GLN A 124 -0.68 15.66 7.04
CA GLN A 124 -0.03 15.70 5.74
C GLN A 124 -0.26 14.39 4.98
N GLU A 125 -0.64 14.52 3.72
CA GLU A 125 -0.76 13.38 2.83
C GLU A 125 0.61 12.74 2.61
N LYS A 126 0.63 11.40 2.68
CA LYS A 126 1.81 10.57 2.47
C LYS A 126 1.82 10.14 1.01
N ILE A 127 2.67 10.75 0.20
CA ILE A 127 2.69 10.58 -1.25
C ILE A 127 3.99 9.89 -1.68
N ILE A 128 3.89 8.93 -2.59
CA ILE A 128 5.03 8.35 -3.29
C ILE A 128 5.02 8.84 -4.73
N THR A 129 6.12 9.45 -5.13
CA THR A 129 6.31 9.94 -6.48
C THR A 129 7.45 9.22 -7.18
N ARG A 130 7.37 9.17 -8.51
CA ARG A 130 8.40 8.66 -9.41
C ARG A 130 8.72 9.74 -10.42
N GLN A 131 10.01 10.03 -10.60
CA GLN A 131 10.50 11.00 -11.57
C GLN A 131 11.65 10.39 -12.37
N VAL A 132 11.56 10.52 -13.69
CA VAL A 132 12.69 10.29 -14.59
C VAL A 132 13.48 11.59 -14.70
N GLU A 133 14.80 11.53 -14.73
CA GLU A 133 15.66 12.69 -14.92
C GLU A 133 15.26 13.47 -16.18
N GLY A 134 15.01 14.78 -16.02
CA GLY A 134 14.49 15.65 -17.09
C GLY A 134 13.00 15.44 -17.45
N GLY A 135 12.33 14.48 -16.82
CA GLY A 135 10.91 14.16 -17.03
C GLY A 135 9.98 14.72 -15.94
N ALA A 136 8.68 14.54 -16.18
CA ALA A 136 7.63 14.93 -15.25
C ALA A 136 7.62 14.06 -13.98
N LYS A 137 7.33 14.68 -12.84
CA LYS A 137 7.07 14.00 -11.57
C LYS A 137 5.69 13.35 -11.65
N ARG A 138 5.61 12.04 -11.40
CA ARG A 138 4.37 11.27 -11.41
C ARG A 138 4.06 10.76 -10.02
N GLU A 139 2.85 10.98 -9.56
CA GLU A 139 2.34 10.41 -8.32
C GLU A 139 1.90 8.95 -8.54
N LEU A 140 2.36 8.05 -7.68
CA LEU A 140 2.07 6.62 -7.73
C LEU A 140 1.23 6.16 -6.55
N ILE A 141 1.44 6.76 -5.39
CA ILE A 141 0.61 6.61 -4.21
C ILE A 141 0.30 8.00 -3.70
N THR A 142 -0.97 8.28 -3.48
CA THR A 142 -1.54 9.58 -3.11
C THR A 142 -2.46 9.45 -1.91
N LYS A 143 -2.96 8.25 -1.61
CA LYS A 143 -3.97 8.04 -0.58
C LYS A 143 -3.63 6.88 0.33
N GLN A 144 -4.03 7.04 1.60
CA GLN A 144 -4.11 5.96 2.58
C GLN A 144 -2.80 5.20 2.80
N MET A 145 -1.65 5.75 2.41
CA MET A 145 -0.37 5.15 2.72
C MET A 145 -0.12 5.22 4.22
N ASN A 146 0.31 4.12 4.81
CA ASN A 146 0.79 4.09 6.19
C ASN A 146 2.30 4.32 6.21
N TYR A 147 3.05 3.45 5.53
CA TYR A 147 4.49 3.56 5.34
C TYR A 147 4.97 2.80 4.10
N LEU A 148 6.16 3.17 3.62
CA LEU A 148 6.93 2.43 2.63
C LEU A 148 8.33 2.17 3.20
N LYS A 149 8.69 0.89 3.33
CA LYS A 149 10.04 0.47 3.68
C LYS A 149 10.75 -0.13 2.49
N VAL A 150 12.03 0.20 2.36
CA VAL A 150 12.86 -0.24 1.25
C VAL A 150 14.23 -0.67 1.77
N TRP A 151 14.59 -1.93 1.56
CA TRP A 151 15.92 -2.43 1.91
C TRP A 151 16.69 -2.82 0.66
N GLY A 152 17.97 -2.45 0.59
CA GLY A 152 18.90 -3.04 -0.36
C GLY A 152 19.31 -4.45 0.09
N THR A 153 19.50 -5.36 -0.87
CA THR A 153 19.97 -6.73 -0.64
C THR A 153 21.09 -7.08 -1.60
N ASP A 154 21.96 -8.02 -1.21
CA ASP A 154 23.10 -8.46 -2.04
C ASP A 154 22.70 -9.39 -3.20
N GLY A 155 21.40 -9.68 -3.36
CA GLY A 155 20.88 -10.58 -4.40
C GLY A 155 20.72 -12.03 -3.96
N THR A 156 21.10 -12.36 -2.73
CA THR A 156 20.92 -13.72 -2.20
C THR A 156 19.43 -14.07 -2.08
N ILE A 157 19.07 -15.27 -2.52
CA ILE A 157 17.75 -15.85 -2.27
C ILE A 157 17.74 -16.40 -0.84
N PHE A 158 16.94 -15.78 0.02
CA PHE A 158 16.85 -16.18 1.43
C PHE A 158 16.05 -17.46 1.60
N ARG A 159 16.56 -18.37 2.43
CA ARG A 159 15.74 -19.48 2.94
C ARG A 159 14.69 -18.95 3.91
N ASN A 160 13.60 -19.71 4.07
CA ASN A 160 12.70 -19.48 5.19
C ASN A 160 13.38 -19.83 6.52
N ARG A 161 12.90 -19.22 7.61
CA ARG A 161 13.28 -19.59 8.97
C ARG A 161 12.88 -21.05 9.22
N TYR A 162 13.78 -21.83 9.80
CA TYR A 162 13.45 -23.20 10.22
C TYR A 162 12.57 -23.18 11.48
N PRO A 163 11.64 -24.14 11.67
CA PRO A 163 10.76 -24.16 12.84
C PRO A 163 11.49 -24.10 14.18
N GLU A 164 12.61 -24.81 14.28
CA GLU A 164 13.49 -24.93 15.45
C GLU A 164 14.49 -23.78 15.61
N GLU A 165 14.65 -22.93 14.60
CA GLU A 165 15.60 -21.82 14.62
C GLU A 165 15.03 -20.62 15.39
N SER A 166 15.84 -20.07 16.30
CA SER A 166 15.45 -18.86 17.02
C SER A 166 15.29 -17.68 16.06
N MET A 167 14.44 -16.71 16.42
CA MET A 167 14.33 -15.50 15.61
C MET A 167 15.65 -14.73 15.55
N GLU A 168 16.47 -14.79 16.61
CA GLU A 168 17.77 -14.13 16.63
C GLU A 168 18.75 -14.77 15.65
N ASP A 169 18.82 -16.09 15.59
CA ASP A 169 19.69 -16.81 14.64
C ASP A 169 19.30 -16.53 13.19
N TYR A 170 17.99 -16.52 12.91
CA TYR A 170 17.51 -16.18 11.58
C TYR A 170 17.84 -14.73 11.20
N ARG A 171 17.74 -13.80 12.17
CA ARG A 171 18.16 -12.40 11.98
C ARG A 171 19.65 -12.28 11.76
N ASN A 172 20.48 -13.07 12.45
CA ASN A 172 21.92 -13.13 12.25
C ASN A 172 22.27 -13.66 10.85
N TYR A 173 21.54 -14.67 10.37
CA TYR A 173 21.64 -15.18 8.99
C TYR A 173 21.33 -14.11 7.95
N LEU A 174 20.26 -13.34 8.14
CA LEU A 174 19.84 -12.29 7.19
C LEU A 174 20.76 -11.07 7.20
N ARG A 175 21.27 -10.68 8.38
CA ARG A 175 22.04 -9.44 8.60
C ARG A 175 23.13 -9.12 7.56
N PRO A 176 24.03 -10.05 7.17
CA PRO A 176 25.08 -9.73 6.21
C PRO A 176 24.53 -9.33 4.83
N HIS A 177 23.34 -9.82 4.47
CA HIS A 177 22.76 -9.66 3.15
C HIS A 177 21.97 -8.37 2.95
N TYR A 178 21.58 -7.69 4.04
CA TYR A 178 20.84 -6.44 3.96
C TYR A 178 21.76 -5.23 4.04
N TYR A 179 21.46 -4.24 3.20
CA TYR A 179 22.19 -2.99 3.16
C TYR A 179 21.96 -2.19 4.44
N HIS A 180 23.06 -1.81 5.08
CA HIS A 180 23.06 -0.83 6.16
C HIS A 180 24.42 -0.12 6.16
N PRO A 181 24.48 1.22 6.22
CA PRO A 181 25.76 1.95 6.15
C PRO A 181 26.72 1.53 7.27
N SER A 182 26.18 1.25 8.46
CA SER A 182 26.92 0.71 9.61
C SER A 182 26.67 -0.78 9.87
N ASN A 183 26.39 -1.59 8.83
CA ASN A 183 26.13 -3.03 9.00
C ASN A 183 27.21 -3.66 9.90
N PRO A 184 26.85 -4.28 11.04
CA PRO A 184 27.85 -4.75 12.01
C PRO A 184 28.43 -6.13 11.64
N ALA A 185 27.88 -6.83 10.64
CA ALA A 185 28.42 -8.12 10.19
C ALA A 185 29.78 -7.92 9.48
N ALA A 186 30.76 -8.80 9.71
CA ALA A 186 32.10 -8.66 9.12
C ALA A 186 32.06 -8.48 7.59
N LYS A 187 31.29 -9.33 6.89
CA LYS A 187 31.01 -9.26 5.45
C LYS A 187 29.68 -8.57 5.12
N GLY A 188 29.22 -7.67 5.99
CA GLY A 188 27.95 -6.98 5.82
C GLY A 188 27.91 -6.06 4.60
N LEU A 189 26.74 -6.00 3.96
CA LEU A 189 26.48 -5.12 2.83
C LEU A 189 26.43 -3.65 3.28
N ARG A 190 27.50 -2.90 3.00
CA ARG A 190 27.65 -1.48 3.38
C ARG A 190 27.73 -0.51 2.21
N ASP A 191 28.10 -1.00 1.03
CA ASP A 191 28.25 -0.19 -0.18
C ASP A 191 27.04 -0.34 -1.10
N LEU A 192 26.48 0.78 -1.56
CA LEU A 192 25.33 0.80 -2.47
C LEU A 192 25.59 0.02 -3.77
N LYS A 193 26.83 0.06 -4.28
CA LYS A 193 27.25 -0.62 -5.52
C LYS A 193 27.12 -2.16 -5.44
N ASN A 194 27.14 -2.69 -4.23
CA ASN A 194 27.02 -4.12 -3.97
C ASN A 194 25.57 -4.56 -3.80
N ILE A 195 24.61 -3.63 -3.81
CA ILE A 195 23.19 -3.97 -3.82
C ILE A 195 22.84 -4.57 -5.20
N LYS A 196 22.20 -5.74 -5.20
CA LYS A 196 21.75 -6.45 -6.40
C LYS A 196 20.23 -6.70 -6.42
N GLY A 197 19.56 -6.55 -5.28
CA GLY A 197 18.11 -6.63 -5.18
C GLY A 197 17.56 -5.65 -4.16
N VAL A 198 16.25 -5.43 -4.19
CA VAL A 198 15.55 -4.55 -3.26
C VAL A 198 14.34 -5.28 -2.69
N GLU A 199 14.19 -5.23 -1.36
CA GLU A 199 12.96 -5.61 -0.69
C GLU A 199 12.12 -4.37 -0.44
N ILE A 200 10.84 -4.44 -0.83
CA ILE A 200 9.85 -3.39 -0.61
C ILE A 200 8.76 -3.93 0.30
N GLN A 201 8.43 -3.16 1.33
CA GLN A 201 7.23 -3.35 2.12
C GLN A 201 6.39 -2.07 2.09
N LEU A 202 5.26 -2.14 1.39
CA LEU A 202 4.25 -1.09 1.35
C LEU A 202 3.14 -1.43 2.35
N SER A 203 2.84 -0.52 3.26
CA SER A 203 1.68 -0.61 4.16
C SER A 203 0.68 0.48 3.80
N MET A 204 -0.58 0.10 3.61
CA MET A 204 -1.68 1.02 3.33
C MET A 204 -2.86 0.73 4.24
N HIS A 205 -3.55 1.78 4.67
CA HIS A 205 -4.84 1.68 5.33
C HIS A 205 -5.89 1.34 4.29
N GLU A 206 -6.61 0.23 4.48
CA GLU A 206 -7.66 -0.20 3.55
C GLU A 206 -9.02 0.41 3.94
N MET A 207 -9.22 0.68 5.23
CA MET A 207 -10.48 1.17 5.76
C MET A 207 -10.26 2.07 6.98
N TYR A 208 -11.14 3.05 7.12
CA TYR A 208 -11.23 3.93 8.28
C TYR A 208 -12.59 3.80 8.95
N ASP A 209 -12.65 4.07 10.25
CA ASP A 209 -13.92 4.24 10.97
C ASP A 209 -14.56 5.61 10.70
N THR A 210 -15.72 5.84 11.31
CA THR A 210 -16.47 7.10 11.23
C THR A 210 -15.71 8.29 11.85
N GLU A 211 -14.69 8.04 12.66
CA GLU A 211 -13.81 9.05 13.28
C GLU A 211 -12.50 9.24 12.49
N ARG A 212 -12.41 8.68 11.27
CA ARG A 212 -11.22 8.69 10.42
C ARG A 212 -9.98 8.03 11.04
N LYS A 213 -10.16 7.04 11.91
CA LYS A 213 -9.07 6.18 12.40
C LYS A 213 -8.96 4.93 11.52
N PRO A 214 -7.75 4.49 11.17
CA PRO A 214 -7.58 3.29 10.35
C PRO A 214 -7.99 2.04 11.14
N ILE A 215 -8.95 1.29 10.61
CA ILE A 215 -9.45 0.04 11.23
C ILE A 215 -8.95 -1.23 10.53
N LYS A 216 -8.47 -1.09 9.29
CA LYS A 216 -7.88 -2.19 8.53
C LYS A 216 -6.66 -1.70 7.79
N GLN A 217 -5.57 -2.45 7.92
CA GLN A 217 -4.32 -2.21 7.20
C GLN A 217 -4.00 -3.41 6.33
N ARG A 218 -3.35 -3.15 5.20
CA ARG A 218 -2.85 -4.17 4.29
C ARG A 218 -1.37 -3.92 4.04
N ASN A 219 -0.58 -4.97 4.22
CA ASN A 219 0.84 -4.95 3.97
C ASN A 219 1.14 -5.76 2.70
N PHE A 220 1.83 -5.13 1.76
CA PHE A 220 2.34 -5.73 0.55
C PHE A 220 3.85 -5.84 0.69
N VAL A 221 4.37 -7.06 0.76
CA VAL A 221 5.81 -7.33 0.82
C VAL A 221 6.22 -7.98 -0.48
N THR A 222 7.22 -7.41 -1.15
CA THR A 222 7.79 -7.98 -2.36
C THR A 222 9.32 -7.86 -2.33
N ARG A 223 10.00 -8.87 -2.86
CA ARG A 223 11.45 -8.85 -3.08
C ARG A 223 11.69 -8.85 -4.58
N ILE A 224 12.39 -7.84 -5.07
CA ILE A 224 12.64 -7.65 -6.49
C ILE A 224 14.15 -7.71 -6.70
N TYR A 225 14.57 -8.72 -7.43
CA TYR A 225 15.96 -8.91 -7.83
C TYR A 225 16.18 -8.32 -9.21
N SER A 226 17.23 -7.51 -9.38
CA SER A 226 17.58 -7.00 -10.70
C SER A 226 18.09 -8.15 -11.57
N ARG A 227 17.50 -8.31 -12.76
CA ARG A 227 17.99 -9.27 -13.76
C ARG A 227 19.37 -8.89 -14.27
N VAL A 228 19.62 -7.60 -14.43
CA VAL A 228 20.89 -7.10 -14.95
C VAL A 228 22.01 -7.30 -13.94
N LEU A 229 21.74 -7.03 -12.67
CA LEU A 229 22.75 -7.13 -11.60
C LEU A 229 22.93 -8.57 -11.08
N ASN A 230 21.93 -9.43 -11.19
CA ASN A 230 21.98 -10.84 -10.78
C ASN A 230 22.08 -11.84 -11.94
N ALA A 231 22.57 -11.42 -13.11
CA ALA A 231 22.70 -12.28 -14.30
C ALA A 231 23.51 -13.59 -14.08
N LYS A 232 24.20 -13.75 -12.95
CA LYS A 232 24.91 -14.97 -12.55
C LYS A 232 24.03 -16.07 -11.93
N PHE A 233 22.75 -15.80 -11.65
CA PHE A 233 21.83 -16.74 -11.00
C PHE A 233 20.68 -17.20 -11.92
N GLU A 234 20.80 -17.01 -13.24
CA GLU A 234 19.92 -17.64 -14.25
C GLU A 234 20.46 -19.00 -14.72
#